data_AF-A0A067ETQ4-F1
#
_entry.id   AF-A0A067ETQ4-F1
#
_cell.length_a   1.000
_cell.length_b   1.000
_cell.length_c   1.000
_cell.angle_alpha   90.00
_cell.angle_beta   90.00
_cell.angle_gamma   90.00
#
_symmetry.space_group_name_H-M   'P 1'
#
loop_
_entity.id
_entity.type
_entity.pdbx_description
1 polymer ?
#
loop_
_entity_poly.entity_id
_entity_poly.type
_entity_poly.pdbx_seq_one_letter_code
_entity_poly.pdbx_strand_id
1 'polypeptide(L)'
;MTHDPEILTPEEHFYFLKMGRKCKNYVPVGRRGIYQGVILNMHLHWKKHQTLKVIVKTFSAEEVKEIAAELARLTGGIVLEIHEENTIIMYRGKNYAQPPTEIMSPRITLSRKKALDKSKYRDGLRAVKKYIPKLEQELELLRAQAETRSENRSDAAEDVQNTELDKPDFGSIPSMMECSENDPTTESLMASDSEDLSDIFETDSETETEEKAELRPLYLDQFDKFPVQNDEEHEDFEEHLRQISIDSRNAKSLGKDEDSSHFDEVDKMFLRAASLLKKQKR
;
A
#
# COMPACT_ATOMS: atom_id res chain seq x y z
N MET A 1 15.48 -12.47 28.95
CA MET A 1 15.91 -11.30 29.73
C MET A 1 14.80 -10.28 29.63
N THR A 2 13.91 -10.28 30.62
CA THR A 2 12.77 -9.37 30.73
C THR A 2 13.30 -7.99 31.11
N HIS A 3 13.08 -7.01 30.24
CA HIS A 3 13.34 -5.61 30.54
C HIS A 3 12.28 -5.17 31.55
N ASP A 4 12.68 -4.97 32.81
CA ASP A 4 11.81 -4.31 33.78
C ASP A 4 11.57 -2.87 33.29
N PRO A 5 10.32 -2.37 33.28
CA PRO A 5 10.05 -0.98 32.98
C PRO A 5 10.54 -0.15 34.16
N GLU A 6 11.83 0.22 34.13
CA GLU A 6 12.40 1.21 35.03
C GLU A 6 11.63 2.52 34.83
N ILE A 7 10.76 2.85 35.78
CA ILE A 7 10.07 4.13 35.82
C ILE A 7 11.14 5.18 36.12
N LEU A 8 11.52 5.94 35.10
CA LEU A 8 12.48 7.03 35.23
C LEU A 8 11.88 8.13 36.12
N THR A 9 12.62 8.63 37.11
CA THR A 9 12.08 9.74 37.91
C THR A 9 11.96 11.00 37.04
N PRO A 10 11.05 11.93 37.36
CA PRO A 10 10.88 13.15 36.57
C PRO A 10 12.18 13.96 36.42
N GLU A 11 13.03 13.96 37.44
CA GLU A 11 14.33 14.65 37.43
C GLU A 11 15.31 13.97 36.47
N GLU A 12 15.37 12.65 36.52
CA GLU A 12 16.21 11.86 35.62
C GLU A 12 15.73 11.99 34.17
N HIS A 13 14.41 11.97 33.95
CA HIS A 13 13.80 12.20 32.64
C HIS A 13 14.21 13.54 32.07
N PHE A 14 14.09 14.62 32.84
CA PHE A 14 14.50 15.96 32.41
C PHE A 14 16.01 16.04 32.13
N TYR A 15 16.83 15.41 32.97
CA TYR A 15 18.29 15.36 32.77
C TYR A 15 18.67 14.68 31.45
N PHE A 16 18.14 13.47 31.21
CA PHE A 16 18.42 12.73 29.98
C PHE A 16 17.83 13.43 28.76
N LEU A 17 16.68 14.06 28.89
CA LEU A 17 16.09 14.82 27.80
C LEU A 17 16.96 16.01 27.41
N LYS A 18 17.45 16.78 28.38
CA LYS A 18 18.36 17.91 28.15
C LYS A 18 19.67 17.45 27.50
N MET A 19 20.21 16.31 27.94
CA MET A 19 21.42 15.73 27.36
C MET A 19 21.16 15.21 25.93
N GLY A 20 20.02 14.54 25.71
CA GLY A 20 19.58 14.03 24.41
C GLY A 20 19.35 15.15 23.40
N ARG A 21 18.77 16.29 23.79
CA ARG A 21 18.63 17.46 22.92
C ARG A 21 19.98 18.04 22.49
N LYS A 22 20.98 18.03 23.36
CA LYS A 22 22.34 18.51 23.07
C LYS A 22 23.22 17.51 22.34
N CYS A 23 22.83 16.23 22.28
CA CYS A 23 23.69 15.22 21.69
C CYS A 23 23.75 15.36 20.15
N LYS A 24 24.93 15.08 19.60
CA LYS A 24 25.19 15.08 18.14
C LYS A 24 25.02 13.72 17.49
N ASN A 25 24.86 12.66 18.29
CA ASN A 25 24.70 11.29 17.79
C ASN A 25 23.26 11.11 17.30
N TYR A 26 23.12 10.67 16.06
CA TYR A 26 21.82 10.39 15.48
C TYR A 26 21.82 9.14 14.59
N VAL A 27 20.67 8.48 14.51
CA VAL A 27 20.40 7.39 13.56
C VAL A 27 19.34 7.86 12.56
N PRO A 28 19.66 7.95 11.26
CA PRO A 28 18.68 8.31 10.25
C PRO A 28 17.76 7.12 9.91
N VAL A 29 16.46 7.38 9.86
CA VAL A 29 15.44 6.45 9.38
C VAL A 29 14.81 7.04 8.12
N GLY A 30 15.09 6.43 6.97
CA GLY A 30 14.55 6.84 5.67
C GLY A 30 13.36 5.99 5.23
N ARG A 31 13.06 5.99 3.93
CA ARG A 31 11.91 5.30 3.30
C ARG A 31 11.66 3.87 3.82
N ARG A 32 12.71 3.08 4.03
CA ARG A 32 12.61 1.68 4.48
C ARG A 32 12.03 1.53 5.90
N GLY A 33 11.99 2.60 6.69
CA GLY A 33 11.55 2.56 8.07
C GLY A 33 12.50 1.75 8.97
N ILE A 34 11.93 1.08 9.97
CA ILE A 34 12.68 0.27 10.93
C ILE A 34 13.03 -1.08 10.31
N TYR A 35 14.32 -1.41 10.31
CA TYR A 35 14.83 -2.72 9.91
C TYR A 35 16.03 -3.09 10.77
N GLN A 36 16.51 -4.32 10.61
CA GLN A 36 17.60 -4.89 11.40
C GLN A 36 18.82 -3.97 11.57
N GLY A 37 19.25 -3.29 10.50
CA GLY A 37 20.40 -2.38 10.54
C GLY A 37 20.17 -1.10 11.35
N VAL A 38 18.93 -0.60 11.45
CA VAL A 38 18.61 0.57 12.28
C VAL A 38 18.80 0.21 13.75
N ILE A 39 18.22 -0.92 14.17
CA ILE A 39 18.31 -1.42 15.55
C ILE A 39 19.77 -1.67 15.95
N LEU A 40 20.52 -2.35 15.07
CA LEU A 40 21.95 -2.58 15.27
C LEU A 40 22.72 -1.26 15.45
N ASN A 41 22.44 -0.26 14.61
CA ASN A 41 23.10 1.04 14.69
C ASN A 41 22.77 1.77 16.01
N MET A 42 21.52 1.69 16.47
CA MET A 42 21.13 2.24 17.77
C MET A 42 21.93 1.62 18.92
N HIS A 43 22.02 0.28 18.96
CA HIS A 43 22.80 -0.42 19.99
C HIS A 43 24.30 -0.08 19.94
N LEU A 44 24.84 0.17 18.74
CA LEU A 44 26.23 0.59 18.57
C LEU A 44 26.48 1.97 19.18
N HIS A 45 25.58 2.93 18.97
CA HIS A 45 25.65 4.24 19.63
C HIS A 45 25.50 4.12 21.15
N TRP A 46 24.61 3.25 21.61
CA TRP A 46 24.38 3.04 23.04
C TRP A 46 25.53 2.38 23.78
N LYS A 47 26.51 1.81 23.07
CA LYS A 47 27.75 1.30 23.67
C LYS A 47 28.56 2.42 24.33
N LYS A 48 28.59 3.62 23.73
CA LYS A 48 29.37 4.77 24.20
C LYS A 48 28.52 5.90 24.77
N HIS A 49 27.26 5.97 24.37
CA HIS A 49 26.37 7.08 24.72
C HIS A 49 25.11 6.57 25.40
N GLN A 50 24.58 7.35 26.32
CA GLN A 50 23.36 6.95 27.04
C GLN A 50 22.09 7.33 26.27
N THR A 51 22.16 8.42 25.51
CA THR A 51 21.05 8.98 24.73
C THR A 51 21.38 8.97 23.23
N LEU A 52 20.33 8.89 22.42
CA LEU A 52 20.42 8.88 20.96
C LEU A 52 19.25 9.67 20.34
N LYS A 53 19.51 10.38 19.24
CA LYS A 53 18.47 10.94 18.38
C LYS A 53 18.16 9.99 17.23
N VAL A 54 16.89 9.79 16.90
CA VAL A 54 16.46 9.06 15.71
C VAL A 54 15.74 10.06 14.81
N ILE A 55 16.32 10.36 13.66
CA ILE A 55 15.78 11.34 12.71
C ILE A 55 14.97 10.58 11.66
N VAL A 56 13.65 10.75 11.69
CA VAL A 56 12.74 10.06 10.79
C VAL A 56 12.39 10.97 9.61
N LYS A 57 12.71 10.52 8.39
CA LYS A 57 12.36 11.21 7.15
C LYS A 57 11.24 10.45 6.46
N THR A 58 10.34 11.13 5.74
CA THR A 58 9.27 10.56 4.88
C THR A 58 8.03 9.97 5.55
N PHE A 59 7.89 10.09 6.88
CA PHE A 59 6.73 9.60 7.63
C PHE A 59 5.91 10.76 8.20
N SER A 60 4.60 10.55 8.39
CA SER A 60 3.74 11.51 9.08
C SER A 60 4.01 11.52 10.59
N ALA A 61 3.60 12.58 11.29
CA ALA A 61 3.78 12.68 12.74
C ALA A 61 3.11 11.53 13.52
N GLU A 62 1.99 11.00 13.01
CA GLU A 62 1.31 9.83 13.58
C GLU A 62 2.14 8.56 13.38
N GLU A 63 2.63 8.33 12.16
CA GLU A 63 3.52 7.19 11.86
C GLU A 63 4.83 7.27 12.67
N VAL A 64 5.35 8.47 12.95
CA VAL A 64 6.53 8.67 13.80
C VAL A 64 6.27 8.20 15.23
N LYS A 65 5.05 8.39 15.77
CA LYS A 65 4.67 7.85 17.09
C LYS A 65 4.66 6.33 17.08
N GLU A 66 4.11 5.72 16.03
CA GLU A 66 4.14 4.26 15.86
C GLU A 66 5.58 3.74 15.76
N ILE A 67 6.43 4.42 14.98
CA ILE A 67 7.85 4.09 14.87
C ILE A 67 8.54 4.21 16.23
N ALA A 68 8.26 5.24 17.02
CA ALA A 68 8.83 5.41 18.35
C ALA A 68 8.44 4.25 19.28
N ALA A 69 7.18 3.83 19.27
CA ALA A 69 6.69 2.71 20.05
C ALA A 69 7.33 1.37 19.60
N GLU A 70 7.44 1.15 18.30
CA GLU A 70 8.11 -0.03 17.73
C GLU A 70 9.60 -0.06 18.07
N LEU A 71 10.30 1.07 17.99
CA LEU A 71 11.70 1.17 18.40
C LEU A 71 11.87 0.86 19.88
N ALA A 72 11.01 1.40 20.76
CA ALA A 72 11.05 1.08 22.18
C ALA A 72 10.87 -0.43 22.42
N ARG A 73 9.89 -1.04 21.75
CA ARG A 73 9.60 -2.47 21.84
C ARG A 73 10.75 -3.36 21.33
N LEU A 74 11.38 -2.98 20.22
CA LEU A 74 12.44 -3.78 19.58
C LEU A 74 13.79 -3.64 20.28
N THR A 75 14.09 -2.45 20.79
CA THR A 75 15.40 -2.14 21.36
C THR A 75 15.45 -2.22 22.89
N GLY A 76 14.29 -2.21 23.56
CA GLY A 76 14.20 -2.06 25.02
C GLY A 76 14.51 -0.64 25.51
N GLY A 77 14.75 0.31 24.60
CA GLY A 77 15.00 1.70 24.94
C GLY A 77 13.73 2.45 25.35
N ILE A 78 13.92 3.53 26.11
CA ILE A 78 12.87 4.42 26.61
C ILE A 78 12.78 5.64 25.70
N VAL A 79 11.58 5.95 25.21
CA VAL A 79 11.31 7.19 24.46
C VAL A 79 11.15 8.33 25.46
N LEU A 80 11.99 9.36 25.36
CA LEU A 80 11.93 10.54 26.24
C LEU A 80 11.03 11.63 25.64
N GLU A 81 11.18 11.88 24.34
CA GLU A 81 10.42 12.92 23.64
C GLU A 81 10.39 12.65 22.13
N ILE A 82 9.30 13.05 21.48
CA ILE A 82 9.20 13.15 20.03
C ILE A 82 9.13 14.65 19.69
N HIS A 83 10.19 15.15 19.04
CA HIS A 83 10.29 16.55 18.64
C HIS A 83 9.54 16.80 17.33
N GLU A 84 9.12 18.05 17.11
CA GLU A 84 8.29 18.46 15.96
C GLU A 84 8.97 18.23 14.60
N GLU A 85 10.31 18.24 14.55
CA GLU A 85 11.10 17.92 13.36
C GLU A 85 11.21 16.39 13.08
N ASN A 86 10.20 15.60 13.45
CA ASN A 86 10.19 14.13 13.32
C ASN A 86 11.42 13.45 13.93
N THR A 87 11.94 14.03 15.02
CA THR A 87 13.14 13.54 15.71
C THR A 87 12.75 12.93 17.05
N ILE A 88 13.05 11.64 17.22
CA ILE A 88 12.75 10.89 18.44
C ILE A 88 14.00 10.88 19.32
N ILE A 89 13.88 11.29 20.58
CA ILE A 89 14.97 11.23 21.56
C ILE A 89 14.76 9.99 22.42
N MET A 90 15.73 9.07 22.36
CA MET A 90 15.67 7.80 23.08
C MET A 90 16.81 7.64 24.08
N TYR A 91 16.50 6.97 25.18
CA TYR A 91 17.43 6.58 26.23
C TYR A 91 17.53 5.06 26.31
N ARG A 92 18.74 4.53 26.51
CA ARG A 92 18.98 3.07 26.49
C ARG A 92 18.50 2.32 27.74
N GLY A 93 18.28 3.00 28.87
CA GLY A 93 18.05 2.39 30.20
C GLY A 93 19.29 2.42 31.11
N LYS A 94 19.09 2.35 32.45
CA LYS A 94 20.21 2.40 33.41
C LYS A 94 21.06 1.14 33.34
N ASN A 95 20.39 -0.01 33.22
CA ASN A 95 20.99 -1.34 33.18
C ASN A 95 21.28 -1.85 31.77
N TYR A 96 21.62 -0.96 30.84
CA TYR A 96 21.97 -1.38 29.49
C TYR A 96 23.22 -2.26 29.48
N ALA A 97 23.04 -3.55 29.23
CA ALA A 97 24.09 -4.47 28.84
C ALA A 97 24.08 -4.58 27.32
N GLN A 98 25.26 -4.56 26.67
CA GLN A 98 25.33 -4.80 25.23
C GLN A 98 24.71 -6.18 24.95
N PRO A 99 23.59 -6.25 24.22
CA PRO A 99 22.98 -7.54 23.94
C PRO A 99 23.95 -8.39 23.10
N PRO A 100 23.97 -9.72 23.29
CA PRO A 100 24.63 -10.63 22.37
C PRO A 100 24.29 -10.32 20.91
N THR A 101 25.19 -10.60 19.98
CA THR A 101 25.02 -10.28 18.54
C THR A 101 23.69 -10.79 17.96
N GLU A 102 23.19 -11.92 18.46
CA GLU A 102 21.89 -12.51 18.11
C GLU A 102 20.68 -11.65 18.51
N ILE A 103 20.81 -10.85 19.57
CA ILE A 103 19.76 -9.96 20.11
C ILE A 103 19.97 -8.52 19.61
N MET A 104 21.21 -8.14 19.26
CA MET A 104 21.53 -6.83 18.69
C MET A 104 20.88 -6.58 17.32
N SER A 105 20.44 -7.66 16.69
CA SER A 105 19.60 -7.64 15.51
C SER A 105 18.51 -8.69 15.62
N PRO A 106 17.43 -8.40 16.38
CA PRO A 106 16.44 -9.40 16.72
C PRO A 106 15.89 -10.05 15.46
N ARG A 107 15.77 -11.39 15.44
CA ARG A 107 15.19 -12.15 14.32
C ARG A 107 13.76 -11.71 13.99
N ILE A 108 13.08 -11.06 14.93
CA ILE A 108 11.75 -10.46 14.77
C ILE A 108 11.75 -9.18 13.92
N THR A 109 12.90 -8.57 13.66
CA THR A 109 13.03 -7.37 12.82
C THR A 109 13.07 -7.74 11.34
N LEU A 110 12.56 -6.84 10.49
CA LEU A 110 12.56 -7.05 9.05
C LEU A 110 13.98 -6.96 8.48
N SER A 111 14.26 -7.80 7.48
CA SER A 111 15.46 -7.64 6.65
C SER A 111 15.37 -6.40 5.77
N ARG A 112 16.51 -5.91 5.27
CA ARG A 112 16.57 -4.67 4.46
C ARG A 112 15.65 -4.71 3.22
N LYS A 113 15.55 -5.87 2.55
CA LYS A 113 14.66 -6.08 1.38
C LYS A 113 13.18 -6.05 1.81
N LYS A 114 12.82 -6.84 2.82
CA LYS A 114 11.44 -6.91 3.35
C LYS A 114 10.94 -5.56 3.86
N ALA A 115 11.82 -4.76 4.47
CA ALA A 115 11.48 -3.41 4.93
C ALA A 115 11.20 -2.45 3.77
N LEU A 116 11.96 -2.55 2.67
CA LEU A 116 11.68 -1.77 1.46
C LEU A 116 10.34 -2.18 0.83
N ASP A 117 10.08 -3.48 0.73
CA ASP A 117 8.82 -3.98 0.18
C ASP A 117 7.64 -3.54 1.04
N LYS A 118 7.74 -3.63 2.38
CA LYS A 118 6.75 -3.08 3.31
C LYS A 118 6.49 -1.59 3.06
N SER A 119 7.53 -0.79 2.79
CA SER A 119 7.35 0.63 2.43
C SER A 119 6.57 0.80 1.13
N LYS A 120 6.87 0.02 0.09
CA LYS A 120 6.15 0.09 -1.19
C LYS A 120 4.66 -0.23 -1.01
N TYR A 121 4.35 -1.28 -0.25
CA TYR A 121 2.96 -1.63 0.07
C TYR A 121 2.24 -0.52 0.83
N ARG A 122 2.93 0.12 1.80
CA ARG A 122 2.38 1.26 2.54
C ARG A 122 2.09 2.45 1.62
N ASP A 123 2.99 2.76 0.69
CA ASP A 123 2.78 3.84 -0.27
C ASP A 123 1.59 3.54 -1.20
N GLY A 124 1.46 2.30 -1.68
CA GLY A 124 0.28 1.84 -2.41
C GLY A 124 -1.01 1.96 -1.58
N LEU A 125 -0.98 1.57 -0.31
CA LEU A 125 -2.11 1.71 0.59
C LEU A 125 -2.50 3.18 0.79
N ARG A 126 -1.51 4.08 0.93
CA ARG A 126 -1.77 5.52 1.03
C ARG A 126 -2.41 6.06 -0.24
N ALA A 127 -1.94 5.63 -1.41
CA ALA A 127 -2.51 6.02 -2.69
C ALA A 127 -3.98 5.57 -2.81
N VAL A 128 -4.28 4.30 -2.47
CA VAL A 128 -5.65 3.77 -2.51
C VAL A 128 -6.57 4.48 -1.51
N LYS A 129 -6.12 4.68 -0.26
CA LYS A 129 -6.88 5.39 0.78
C LYS A 129 -7.30 6.80 0.37
N LYS A 130 -6.54 7.46 -0.49
CA LYS A 130 -6.87 8.81 -1.00
C LYS A 130 -8.14 8.81 -1.87
N TYR A 131 -8.47 7.70 -2.53
CA TYR A 131 -9.64 7.62 -3.42
C TYR A 131 -10.95 7.31 -2.70
N ILE A 132 -10.88 6.68 -1.51
CA ILE A 132 -12.05 6.32 -0.70
C ILE A 132 -13.03 7.51 -0.52
N PRO A 133 -12.61 8.68 0.01
CA PRO A 133 -13.55 9.79 0.23
C PRO A 133 -14.14 10.35 -1.07
N LYS A 134 -13.38 10.32 -2.16
CA LYS A 134 -13.87 10.78 -3.47
C LYS A 134 -15.00 9.87 -3.97
N LEU A 135 -14.80 8.55 -3.85
CA LEU A 135 -15.81 7.56 -4.24
C LEU A 135 -17.04 7.62 -3.32
N GLU A 136 -16.86 7.85 -2.03
CA GLU A 136 -17.97 8.04 -1.08
C GLU A 136 -18.84 9.24 -1.48
N GLN A 137 -18.22 10.38 -1.81
CA GLN A 137 -18.93 11.58 -2.25
C GLN A 137 -19.67 11.36 -3.59
N GLU A 138 -19.03 10.67 -4.54
CA GLU A 138 -19.64 10.34 -5.83
C GLU A 138 -20.86 9.41 -5.66
N LEU A 139 -20.76 8.42 -4.78
CA LEU A 139 -21.89 7.54 -4.44
C LEU A 139 -23.04 8.30 -3.78
N GLU A 140 -22.74 9.24 -2.89
CA GLU A 140 -23.76 10.08 -2.25
C GLU A 140 -24.51 10.95 -3.27
N LEU A 141 -23.77 11.58 -4.19
CA LEU A 141 -24.35 12.39 -5.26
C LEU A 141 -25.25 11.56 -6.19
N LEU A 142 -24.79 10.37 -6.60
CA LEU A 142 -25.57 9.47 -7.45
C LEU A 142 -26.86 9.00 -6.76
N ARG A 143 -26.82 8.76 -5.45
CA ARG A 143 -28.03 8.41 -4.66
C ARG A 143 -29.04 9.57 -4.64
N ALA A 144 -28.58 10.79 -4.37
CA ALA A 144 -29.45 11.97 -4.40
C ALA A 144 -30.08 12.21 -5.79
N GLN A 145 -29.32 11.97 -6.87
CA GLN A 145 -29.85 12.03 -8.24
C GLN A 145 -30.90 10.95 -8.52
N ALA A 146 -30.73 9.74 -7.98
CA ALA A 146 -31.70 8.66 -8.14
C ALA A 146 -33.01 8.94 -7.39
N GLU A 147 -32.93 9.51 -6.18
CA GLU A 147 -34.09 9.92 -5.38
C GLU A 147 -34.89 11.01 -6.10
N THR A 148 -34.24 12.08 -6.56
CA THR A 148 -34.91 13.16 -7.31
C THR A 148 -35.53 12.67 -8.63
N ARG A 149 -34.90 11.71 -9.32
CA ARG A 149 -35.47 11.11 -10.54
C ARG A 149 -36.70 10.24 -10.25
N SER A 150 -36.80 9.64 -9.07
CA SER A 150 -37.97 8.86 -8.64
C SER A 150 -39.16 9.77 -8.31
N GLU A 151 -38.92 10.88 -7.61
CA GLU A 151 -39.95 11.87 -7.26
C GLU A 151 -40.53 12.56 -8.50
N ASN A 152 -39.67 12.94 -9.46
CA ASN A 152 -40.11 13.53 -10.73
C ASN A 152 -40.91 12.54 -11.61
N ARG A 153 -40.83 11.23 -11.36
CA ARG A 153 -41.59 10.20 -12.08
C ARG A 153 -43.00 9.97 -11.50
N SER A 154 -43.24 10.29 -10.22
CA SER A 154 -44.57 10.19 -9.62
C SER A 154 -45.50 11.36 -9.99
N ASP A 155 -44.96 12.49 -10.44
CA ASP A 155 -45.75 13.67 -10.86
C ASP A 155 -46.00 13.73 -12.38
N ALA A 156 -45.43 12.81 -13.16
CA ALA A 156 -45.49 12.80 -14.64
C ALA A 156 -46.30 11.61 -15.21
N ALA A 157 -47.24 11.06 -14.44
CA ALA A 157 -48.16 10.03 -14.90
C ALA A 157 -49.45 10.63 -15.45
N GLU A 158 -49.36 11.48 -16.49
CA GLU A 158 -50.33 11.65 -17.58
C GLU A 158 -49.64 12.42 -18.71
N ASP A 159 -49.02 11.72 -19.66
CA ASP A 159 -49.45 11.70 -21.06
C ASP A 159 -48.48 10.84 -21.90
N VAL A 160 -49.03 9.98 -22.73
CA VAL A 160 -48.28 9.07 -23.61
C VAL A 160 -48.20 9.73 -24.98
N GLN A 161 -46.99 9.89 -25.54
CA GLN A 161 -46.75 9.64 -26.95
C GLN A 161 -45.27 9.55 -27.34
N ASN A 162 -45.02 8.54 -28.17
CA ASN A 162 -43.79 8.10 -28.81
C ASN A 162 -42.82 9.20 -29.26
N THR A 163 -41.52 9.00 -29.07
CA THR A 163 -40.49 9.54 -29.97
C THR A 163 -39.28 8.62 -29.99
N GLU A 164 -38.72 8.47 -31.19
CA GLU A 164 -37.63 7.58 -31.61
C GLU A 164 -36.41 7.56 -30.66
N LEU A 165 -35.88 6.35 -30.47
CA LEU A 165 -34.54 6.13 -29.91
C LEU A 165 -33.50 6.47 -30.99
N ASP A 166 -33.02 7.71 -30.98
CA ASP A 166 -31.76 8.04 -31.62
C ASP A 166 -30.60 7.40 -30.83
N LYS A 167 -29.75 6.68 -31.56
CA LYS A 167 -28.52 6.07 -31.06
C LYS A 167 -27.55 7.15 -30.57
N PRO A 168 -26.96 7.07 -29.38
CA PRO A 168 -25.79 7.89 -29.07
C PRO A 168 -24.55 7.26 -29.71
N ASP A 169 -24.06 7.95 -30.73
CA ASP A 169 -22.74 7.78 -31.35
C ASP A 169 -21.66 8.09 -30.29
N PHE A 170 -20.90 7.09 -29.85
CA PHE A 170 -19.75 7.28 -28.97
C PHE A 170 -18.49 7.47 -29.82
N GLY A 171 -18.44 8.62 -30.51
CA GLY A 171 -17.28 9.08 -31.24
C GLY A 171 -16.23 9.67 -30.31
N SER A 172 -15.05 9.06 -30.33
CA SER A 172 -13.72 9.67 -30.14
C SER A 172 -13.32 10.20 -28.75
N ILE A 173 -12.43 9.41 -28.15
CA ILE A 173 -11.48 9.79 -27.11
C ILE A 173 -10.56 10.92 -27.63
N PRO A 174 -10.42 12.06 -26.94
CA PRO A 174 -9.26 12.93 -27.16
C PRO A 174 -8.08 12.39 -26.35
N SER A 175 -7.18 11.74 -27.06
CA SER A 175 -5.81 11.51 -26.62
C SER A 175 -5.03 12.83 -26.56
N MET A 176 -3.95 12.82 -25.80
CA MET A 176 -2.74 13.65 -25.94
C MET A 176 -2.87 15.18 -25.82
N MET A 177 -2.67 15.69 -24.60
CA MET A 177 -2.12 17.03 -24.37
C MET A 177 -0.59 16.88 -24.19
N GLU A 178 0.14 16.99 -25.30
CA GLU A 178 1.55 17.38 -25.32
C GLU A 178 1.64 18.85 -24.92
N CYS A 179 2.49 19.18 -23.93
CA CYS A 179 2.93 20.54 -23.71
C CYS A 179 4.35 20.68 -24.26
N SER A 180 4.44 21.15 -25.51
CA SER A 180 5.69 21.67 -26.08
C SER A 180 5.80 23.16 -25.81
N GLU A 181 6.95 23.51 -25.22
CA GLU A 181 7.83 24.65 -25.44
C GLU A 181 7.28 25.88 -26.19
N ASN A 182 7.45 27.07 -25.59
CA ASN A 182 8.23 28.17 -26.18
C ASN A 182 8.43 29.31 -25.15
N ASP A 183 9.69 29.72 -25.04
CA ASP A 183 10.22 30.90 -24.35
C ASP A 183 9.84 32.21 -25.08
N PRO A 184 9.92 33.39 -24.43
CA PRO A 184 11.07 34.23 -24.72
C PRO A 184 11.66 34.97 -23.51
N THR A 185 12.97 34.81 -23.32
CA THR A 185 14.00 35.84 -23.06
C THR A 185 13.59 37.07 -22.23
N THR A 186 14.11 37.15 -21.00
CA THR A 186 14.72 38.41 -20.53
C THR A 186 15.82 38.17 -19.51
N GLU A 187 16.89 38.91 -19.74
CA GLU A 187 18.23 38.93 -19.18
C GLU A 187 18.28 39.47 -17.73
N SER A 188 18.98 38.78 -16.82
CA SER A 188 19.84 39.47 -15.84
C SER A 188 20.89 38.53 -15.24
N LEU A 189 22.14 38.85 -15.53
CA LEU A 189 23.38 38.34 -14.97
C LEU A 189 23.51 38.71 -13.49
N MET A 190 23.94 37.79 -12.63
CA MET A 190 24.98 38.02 -11.62
C MET A 190 25.51 36.68 -11.09
N ALA A 191 26.82 36.53 -11.13
CA ALA A 191 27.59 35.36 -10.74
C ALA A 191 27.71 35.21 -9.21
N SER A 192 27.86 33.97 -8.73
CA SER A 192 28.76 33.67 -7.61
C SER A 192 29.07 32.17 -7.52
N ASP A 193 30.35 31.84 -7.72
CA ASP A 193 30.94 30.51 -7.53
C ASP A 193 31.04 30.12 -6.05
N SER A 194 30.82 28.83 -5.77
CA SER A 194 31.65 28.11 -4.78
C SER A 194 31.63 26.61 -5.10
N GLU A 195 32.82 26.10 -5.37
CA GLU A 195 33.17 24.70 -5.57
C GLU A 195 33.15 23.92 -4.23
N ASP A 196 33.25 22.59 -4.37
CA ASP A 196 33.88 21.65 -3.43
C ASP A 196 32.96 20.66 -2.64
N LEU A 197 32.82 19.49 -3.27
CA LEU A 197 32.89 18.11 -2.73
C LEU A 197 31.79 17.59 -1.79
N SER A 198 30.96 16.70 -2.33
CA SER A 198 31.14 15.24 -2.07
C SER A 198 30.15 14.40 -2.88
N ASP A 199 30.56 14.08 -4.11
CA ASP A 199 30.27 12.78 -4.72
C ASP A 199 30.93 11.70 -3.85
N ILE A 200 30.18 11.21 -2.86
CA ILE A 200 30.55 10.04 -2.05
C ILE A 200 29.65 8.83 -2.37
N PHE A 201 28.86 8.94 -3.44
CA PHE A 201 28.01 7.86 -3.94
C PHE A 201 28.34 7.53 -5.39
N GLU A 202 29.62 7.40 -5.71
CA GLU A 202 30.06 6.66 -6.89
C GLU A 202 30.41 5.22 -6.50
N THR A 203 29.72 4.30 -7.17
CA THR A 203 30.21 2.98 -7.62
C THR A 203 30.53 1.93 -6.54
N ASP A 204 29.61 0.98 -6.38
CA ASP A 204 29.98 -0.43 -6.51
C ASP A 204 29.09 -1.01 -7.60
N SER A 205 29.64 -1.02 -8.82
CA SER A 205 29.10 -1.72 -9.98
C SER A 205 29.68 -3.13 -9.93
N GLU A 206 28.93 -4.08 -9.37
CA GLU A 206 29.17 -5.49 -9.69
C GLU A 206 28.49 -5.76 -11.04
N THR A 207 29.34 -6.01 -12.03
CA THR A 207 28.96 -6.38 -13.38
C THR A 207 28.34 -7.79 -13.38
N GLU A 208 27.02 -7.86 -13.49
CA GLU A 208 26.37 -8.97 -14.17
C GLU A 208 25.85 -8.43 -15.51
N THR A 209 26.57 -8.77 -16.58
CA THR A 209 26.05 -8.71 -17.93
C THR A 209 24.84 -9.64 -18.02
N GLU A 210 23.65 -9.10 -18.27
CA GLU A 210 22.77 -9.53 -19.36
C GLU A 210 21.52 -8.64 -19.46
N GLU A 211 21.34 -8.12 -20.67
CA GLU A 211 20.10 -7.70 -21.31
C GLU A 211 19.27 -6.54 -20.73
N LYS A 212 19.51 -5.41 -21.39
CA LYS A 212 18.62 -4.29 -21.64
C LYS A 212 17.22 -4.76 -22.08
N ALA A 213 16.34 -5.06 -21.13
CA ALA A 213 14.90 -5.21 -21.35
C ALA A 213 14.13 -4.33 -20.36
N GLU A 214 13.23 -3.56 -20.94
CA GLU A 214 12.30 -2.60 -20.36
C GLU A 214 11.83 -2.87 -18.92
N LEU A 215 11.87 -1.82 -18.11
CA LEU A 215 11.17 -1.69 -16.83
C LEU A 215 9.66 -1.90 -17.01
N ARG A 216 9.21 -3.17 -17.02
CA ARG A 216 7.80 -3.54 -16.83
C ARG A 216 7.65 -4.19 -15.45
N PRO A 217 6.78 -3.67 -14.57
CA PRO A 217 6.55 -4.27 -13.27
C PRO A 217 5.91 -5.67 -13.40
N LEU A 218 6.49 -6.67 -12.73
CA LEU A 218 6.13 -8.11 -12.74
C LEU A 218 4.66 -8.48 -12.42
N TYR A 219 3.82 -7.50 -12.08
CA TYR A 219 2.41 -7.72 -11.75
C TYR A 219 1.50 -7.77 -12.99
N LEU A 220 2.02 -7.40 -14.17
CA LEU A 220 1.27 -7.37 -15.42
C LEU A 220 1.38 -8.67 -16.26
N ASP A 221 2.35 -9.54 -15.97
CA ASP A 221 2.66 -10.72 -16.83
C ASP A 221 1.65 -11.88 -16.70
N GLN A 222 0.63 -11.74 -15.86
CA GLN A 222 -0.39 -12.78 -15.66
C GLN A 222 -1.69 -12.56 -16.46
N PHE A 223 -1.87 -11.40 -17.09
CA PHE A 223 -3.11 -11.10 -17.83
C PHE A 223 -2.98 -11.22 -19.35
N ASP A 224 -1.76 -11.26 -19.90
CA ASP A 224 -1.52 -11.29 -21.34
C ASP A 224 -1.35 -12.71 -21.93
N LYS A 225 -1.53 -13.77 -21.13
CA LYS A 225 -1.50 -15.18 -21.60
C LYS A 225 -2.89 -15.76 -21.76
N PHE A 226 -3.71 -15.17 -22.62
CA PHE A 226 -4.81 -15.92 -23.24
C PHE A 226 -4.36 -16.37 -24.62
N PRO A 227 -4.38 -17.68 -24.93
CA PRO A 227 -4.08 -18.13 -26.28
C PRO A 227 -5.16 -17.57 -27.22
N VAL A 228 -4.75 -16.69 -28.12
CA VAL A 228 -5.56 -16.29 -29.28
C VAL A 228 -5.57 -17.49 -30.23
N GLN A 229 -6.56 -18.36 -30.07
CA GLN A 229 -6.94 -19.30 -31.11
C GLN A 229 -7.86 -18.54 -32.06
N ASN A 230 -7.27 -18.07 -33.17
CA ASN A 230 -8.03 -17.78 -34.37
C ASN A 230 -8.35 -19.14 -34.99
N ASP A 231 -9.59 -19.62 -34.81
CA ASP A 231 -10.23 -20.52 -35.75
C ASP A 231 -11.75 -20.29 -35.68
N GLU A 232 -12.36 -20.37 -36.85
CA GLU A 232 -13.74 -20.06 -37.20
C GLU A 232 -14.77 -20.68 -36.25
N GLU A 233 -15.56 -19.83 -35.59
CA GLU A 233 -17.03 -19.95 -35.46
C GLU A 233 -17.54 -18.74 -34.69
N HIS A 234 -18.26 -17.85 -35.38
CA HIS A 234 -19.02 -16.78 -34.74
C HIS A 234 -20.24 -17.43 -34.07
N GLU A 235 -20.07 -18.01 -32.88
CA GLU A 235 -21.22 -18.31 -32.03
C GLU A 235 -21.79 -16.97 -31.55
N ASP A 236 -23.00 -16.66 -32.00
CA ASP A 236 -23.75 -15.49 -31.59
C ASP A 236 -23.99 -15.60 -30.07
N PHE A 237 -23.24 -14.80 -29.29
CA PHE A 237 -23.23 -14.86 -27.82
C PHE A 237 -24.65 -14.79 -27.22
N GLU A 238 -25.53 -14.08 -27.92
CA GLU A 238 -26.95 -13.95 -27.61
C GLU A 238 -27.69 -15.31 -27.67
N GLU A 239 -27.36 -16.15 -28.65
CA GLU A 239 -27.94 -17.49 -28.83
C GLU A 239 -27.44 -18.47 -27.77
N HIS A 240 -26.16 -18.36 -27.40
CA HIS A 240 -25.57 -19.12 -26.29
C HIS A 240 -26.25 -18.81 -24.94
N LEU A 241 -26.53 -17.53 -24.68
CA LEU A 241 -27.27 -17.12 -23.48
C LEU A 241 -28.73 -17.60 -23.50
N ARG A 242 -29.38 -17.65 -24.67
CA ARG A 242 -30.71 -18.27 -24.82
C ARG A 242 -30.66 -19.77 -24.51
N GLN A 243 -29.63 -20.48 -24.97
CA GLN A 243 -29.46 -21.91 -24.74
C GLN A 243 -29.29 -22.24 -23.26
N ILE A 244 -28.43 -21.50 -22.55
CA ILE A 244 -28.25 -21.66 -21.09
C ILE A 244 -29.56 -21.40 -20.33
N SER A 245 -30.36 -20.43 -20.78
CA SER A 245 -31.65 -20.13 -20.16
C SER A 245 -32.68 -21.25 -20.37
N ILE A 246 -32.63 -21.95 -21.51
CA ILE A 246 -33.49 -23.10 -21.81
C ILE A 246 -33.08 -24.30 -20.96
N ASP A 247 -31.79 -24.58 -20.84
CA ASP A 247 -31.26 -25.71 -20.07
C ASP A 247 -31.52 -25.55 -18.56
N SER A 248 -31.50 -24.31 -18.05
CA SER A 248 -31.90 -23.97 -16.67
C SER A 248 -33.38 -24.25 -16.39
N ARG A 249 -34.26 -24.08 -17.39
CA ARG A 249 -35.70 -24.41 -17.25
C ARG A 249 -35.95 -25.91 -17.28
N ASN A 250 -35.16 -26.66 -18.04
CA ASN A 250 -35.24 -28.12 -18.11
C ASN A 250 -34.69 -28.80 -16.84
N ALA A 251 -33.71 -28.19 -16.16
CA ALA A 251 -33.23 -28.68 -14.86
C ALA A 251 -34.25 -28.51 -13.72
N LYS A 252 -35.26 -27.63 -13.87
CA LYS A 252 -36.35 -27.47 -12.88
C LYS A 252 -37.45 -28.53 -13.01
N SER A 253 -37.53 -29.26 -14.12
CA SER A 253 -38.56 -30.29 -14.33
C SER A 253 -38.09 -31.71 -13.96
N LEU A 254 -36.79 -31.90 -13.69
CA LEU A 254 -36.22 -33.21 -13.37
C LEU A 254 -35.44 -33.16 -12.05
N GLY A 255 -36.11 -33.51 -10.95
CA GLY A 255 -35.46 -33.67 -9.64
C GLY A 255 -36.30 -33.20 -8.46
N LYS A 256 -37.50 -33.74 -8.31
CA LYS A 256 -38.12 -33.87 -6.99
C LYS A 256 -37.42 -35.04 -6.30
N ASP A 257 -36.36 -34.75 -5.57
CA ASP A 257 -35.89 -35.65 -4.50
C ASP A 257 -35.70 -34.81 -3.25
N GLU A 258 -36.37 -35.28 -2.21
CA GLU A 258 -36.56 -34.63 -0.93
C GLU A 258 -35.22 -34.51 -0.17
N ASP A 259 -35.13 -33.45 0.65
CA ASP A 259 -34.07 -33.14 1.62
C ASP A 259 -32.95 -32.16 1.19
N SER A 260 -33.32 -31.06 0.51
CA SER A 260 -32.40 -29.95 0.18
C SER A 260 -32.79 -28.59 0.77
N SER A 261 -33.74 -28.54 1.72
CA SER A 261 -34.31 -27.31 2.26
C SER A 261 -33.39 -26.51 3.18
N HIS A 262 -32.20 -27.03 3.52
CA HIS A 262 -31.32 -26.40 4.52
C HIS A 262 -30.04 -25.78 3.92
N PHE A 263 -29.70 -26.06 2.66
CA PHE A 263 -28.41 -25.63 2.11
C PHE A 263 -28.55 -24.42 1.19
N ASP A 264 -27.82 -23.36 1.52
CA ASP A 264 -27.76 -22.13 0.73
C ASP A 264 -27.05 -22.38 -0.60
N GLU A 265 -27.17 -21.44 -1.54
CA GLU A 265 -26.62 -21.57 -2.89
C GLU A 265 -25.10 -21.80 -2.90
N VAL A 266 -24.42 -21.25 -1.90
CA VAL A 266 -22.99 -21.43 -1.66
C VAL A 266 -22.68 -22.89 -1.27
N ASP A 267 -23.45 -23.48 -0.36
CA ASP A 267 -23.25 -24.86 0.08
C ASP A 267 -23.45 -25.86 -1.07
N LYS A 268 -24.44 -25.58 -1.94
CA LYS A 268 -24.69 -26.37 -3.16
C LYS A 268 -23.53 -26.27 -4.15
N MET A 269 -22.89 -25.11 -4.25
CA MET A 269 -21.71 -24.89 -5.08
C MET A 269 -20.52 -25.71 -4.57
N PHE A 270 -20.27 -25.70 -3.26
CA PHE A 270 -19.19 -26.48 -2.64
C PHE A 270 -19.41 -27.99 -2.79
N LEU A 271 -20.64 -28.48 -2.64
CA LEU A 271 -20.96 -29.90 -2.85
C LEU A 271 -20.73 -30.34 -4.30
N ARG A 272 -21.09 -29.49 -5.29
CA ARG A 272 -20.81 -29.76 -6.71
C ARG A 272 -19.30 -29.81 -6.99
N ALA A 273 -18.54 -28.85 -6.47
CA ALA A 273 -17.09 -28.82 -6.63
C ALA A 273 -16.41 -30.06 -6.04
N ALA A 274 -16.83 -30.48 -4.84
CA ALA A 274 -16.32 -31.68 -4.19
C ALA A 274 -16.63 -32.98 -4.97
N SER A 275 -17.81 -33.05 -5.61
CA SER A 275 -18.16 -34.19 -6.45
C SER A 275 -17.33 -34.27 -7.74
N LEU A 276 -16.95 -33.14 -8.33
CA LEU A 276 -16.11 -33.08 -9.53
C LEU A 276 -14.68 -33.58 -9.23
N LEU A 277 -14.15 -33.24 -8.05
CA LEU A 277 -12.84 -33.72 -7.61
C LEU A 277 -12.79 -35.23 -7.39
N LYS A 278 -13.92 -35.86 -7.03
CA LYS A 278 -14.01 -37.33 -6.91
C LYS A 278 -14.07 -38.04 -8.27
N LYS A 279 -14.55 -37.37 -9.32
CA LYS A 279 -14.59 -37.94 -10.69
C LYS A 279 -13.23 -37.92 -11.39
N GLN A 280 -12.31 -37.02 -11.02
CA GLN A 280 -10.96 -36.98 -11.57
C GLN A 280 -9.99 -38.03 -11.00
N LYS A 281 -10.42 -38.80 -9.98
CA LYS A 281 -9.58 -39.81 -9.31
C LYS A 281 -9.91 -41.26 -9.71
N ARG A 282 -10.60 -41.47 -10.83
CA ARG A 282 -10.82 -42.79 -11.45
C ARG A 282 -10.28 -42.83 -12.86
#